data_AF-A0ABD6IL00-F1
#
_entry.id   AF-A0ABD6IL00-F1
#
_cell.length_a   1.000
_cell.length_b   1.000
_cell.length_c   1.000
_cell.angle_alpha   90.00
_cell.angle_beta   90.00
_cell.angle_gamma   90.00
#
_symmetry.space_group_name_H-M   'P 1'
#
loop_
_entity.id
_entity.type
_entity.pdbx_description
1 polymer ?
#
loop_
_entity_poly.entity_id
_entity_poly.type
_entity_poly.pdbx_seq_one_letter_code
_entity_poly.pdbx_strand_id
1 'polypeptide(L)' 'VAANSLVVVCLLDDTSVDDVLSGTDLAGKDLVNLTTSTPAQARARAAWARERGARYLDGGIMAVPPMIGV' A
#
# COMPACT_ATOMS: atom_id res chain seq x y z
N VAL A 1 9.70 -3.02 -6.37
CA VAL A 1 9.59 -1.58 -6.07
C VAL A 1 10.59 -0.71 -6.85
N ALA A 2 11.85 -1.12 -7.00
CA ALA A 2 12.91 -0.29 -7.62
C ALA A 2 12.57 0.34 -8.99
N ALA A 3 11.85 -0.38 -9.86
CA ALA A 3 11.58 0.05 -11.24
C ALA A 3 10.61 1.24 -11.40
N ASN A 4 9.77 1.55 -10.41
CA ASN A 4 8.69 2.55 -10.53
C ASN A 4 8.70 3.52 -9.35
N SER A 5 8.16 4.73 -9.55
CA SER A 5 7.90 5.71 -8.48
C SER A 5 6.59 5.42 -7.75
N LEU A 6 5.56 4.96 -8.47
CA LEU A 6 4.28 4.53 -7.94
C LEU A 6 4.27 3.02 -7.66
N VAL A 7 3.85 2.65 -6.46
CA VAL A 7 3.68 1.26 -6.02
C VAL A 7 2.24 1.06 -5.55
N VAL A 8 1.51 0.18 -6.23
CA VAL A 8 0.14 -0.19 -5.83
C VAL A 8 0.19 -1.56 -5.15
N VAL A 9 -0.37 -1.66 -3.95
CA VAL A 9 -0.45 -2.89 -3.17
C VAL A 9 -1.91 -3.30 -3.05
N CYS A 10 -2.22 -4.54 -3.42
CA CYS A 10 -3.56 -5.12 -3.33
C CYS A 10 -3.38 -6.60 -2.93
N LEU A 11 -3.27 -6.84 -1.63
CA LEU A 11 -3.01 -8.16 -1.05
C LEU A 11 -4.20 -8.64 -0.22
N LEU A 12 -4.04 -9.77 0.47
CA LEU A 12 -5.10 -10.39 1.27
C LEU A 12 -5.45 -9.55 2.51
N ASP A 13 -4.44 -9.15 3.27
CA ASP A 13 -4.58 -8.44 4.53
C ASP A 13 -3.34 -7.59 4.85
N ASP A 14 -3.41 -6.79 5.93
CA ASP A 14 -2.34 -5.89 6.36
C ASP A 14 -1.06 -6.64 6.79
N THR A 15 -1.17 -7.90 7.25
CA THR A 15 -0.01 -8.76 7.54
C THR A 15 0.74 -9.13 6.25
N SER A 16 0.01 -9.51 5.20
CA SER A 16 0.58 -9.79 3.88
C SER A 16 1.31 -8.57 3.31
N VAL A 17 0.79 -7.37 3.55
CA VAL A 17 1.47 -6.11 3.17
C VAL A 17 2.78 -5.94 3.92
N ASP A 18 2.79 -6.20 5.23
CA ASP A 18 3.99 -6.11 6.05
C ASP A 18 5.07 -7.08 5.56
N ASP A 19 4.70 -8.36 5.36
CA ASP A 19 5.62 -9.41 4.92
C ASP A 19 6.26 -9.08 3.57
N VAL A 20 5.47 -8.66 2.58
CA VAL A 20 5.94 -8.38 1.22
C VAL A 20 6.79 -7.11 1.15
N LEU A 21 6.46 -6.09 1.95
CA LEU A 21 7.20 -4.82 1.93
C LEU A 21 8.39 -4.82 2.91
N SER A 22 8.49 -5.80 3.80
CA SER A 22 9.62 -5.94 4.72
C SER A 22 10.95 -5.99 3.94
N GLY A 23 11.90 -5.15 4.35
CA GLY A 23 13.22 -5.06 3.70
C GLY A 23 13.24 -4.40 2.32
N THR A 24 12.11 -3.92 1.79
CA THR A 24 12.08 -3.18 0.52
C THR A 24 12.48 -1.72 0.72
N ASP A 25 13.24 -1.16 -0.22
CA ASP A 25 13.52 0.27 -0.26
C ASP A 25 12.32 1.03 -0.86
N LEU A 26 11.71 1.87 -0.03
CA LEU A 26 10.56 2.69 -0.36
C LEU A 26 10.88 4.19 -0.41
N ALA A 27 12.16 4.57 -0.27
CA ALA A 27 12.54 5.98 -0.27
C ALA A 27 12.12 6.68 -1.57
N GLY A 28 11.39 7.80 -1.42
CA GLY A 28 10.89 8.58 -2.55
C GLY A 28 9.77 7.91 -3.34
N LYS A 29 9.17 6.82 -2.84
CA LYS A 29 8.06 6.12 -3.51
C LYS A 29 6.71 6.66 -3.06
N ASP A 30 5.74 6.58 -3.97
CA ASP A 30 4.32 6.75 -3.69
C ASP A 30 3.69 5.38 -3.48
N LEU A 31 3.42 5.03 -2.22
CA LEU A 31 2.81 3.76 -1.83
C LEU A 31 1.29 3.92 -1.72
N VAL A 32 0.56 3.29 -2.63
CA VAL A 32 -0.91 3.23 -2.63
C VAL A 32 -1.34 1.85 -2.17
N ASN A 33 -1.95 1.76 -0.99
CA ASN A 33 -2.47 0.51 -0.46
C ASN A 33 -3.98 0.41 -0.68
N LEU A 34 -4.38 -0.57 -1.49
CA LEU A 34 -5.77 -0.90 -1.81
C LEU A 34 -6.24 -2.17 -1.06
N THR A 35 -5.41 -2.68 -0.16
CA THR A 35 -5.74 -3.82 0.70
C THR A 35 -6.80 -3.40 1.71
N THR A 36 -7.86 -4.20 1.84
CA THR A 36 -8.90 -3.94 2.84
C THR A 36 -8.28 -4.02 4.23
N SER A 37 -8.38 -2.94 5.00
CA SER A 37 -7.82 -2.84 6.35
C SER A 37 -8.73 -2.00 7.24
N THR A 38 -8.47 -2.04 8.55
CA THR A 38 -9.13 -1.12 9.48
C THR A 38 -8.49 0.27 9.42
N PRO A 39 -9.21 1.34 9.80
CA PRO A 39 -8.62 2.67 9.87
C PRO A 39 -7.39 2.77 10.79
N ALA A 40 -7.31 1.93 11.82
CA ALA A 40 -6.15 1.88 12.72
C ALA A 40 -4.92 1.31 12.01
N GLN A 41 -5.08 0.20 11.27
CA GLN A 41 -4.02 -0.39 10.45
C GLN A 41 -3.55 0.60 9.38
N ALA A 42 -4.47 1.23 8.64
CA ALA A 42 -4.13 2.24 7.64
C ALA A 42 -3.28 3.39 8.22
N ARG A 43 -3.61 3.91 9.41
CA ARG A 43 -2.82 4.97 10.07
C ARG A 43 -1.44 4.49 10.49
N ALA A 44 -1.34 3.28 11.06
CA ALA A 44 -0.05 2.69 11.42
C ALA A 44 0.84 2.49 10.20
N ARG A 45 0.27 1.96 9.11
CA ARG A 45 0.95 1.77 7.81
C ARG A 45 1.42 3.09 7.22
N ALA A 46 0.61 4.14 7.33
CA ALA A 46 0.97 5.47 6.88
C ALA A 46 2.13 6.09 7.68
N ALA A 47 2.24 5.81 8.98
CA ALA A 47 3.40 6.23 9.78
C ALA A 47 4.66 5.43 9.38
N TRP A 48 4.53 4.11 9.32
CA TRP A 48 5.60 3.18 8.93
C TRP A 48 6.21 3.49 7.55
N ALA A 49 5.38 3.87 6.58
CA ALA A 49 5.81 4.22 5.22
C ALA A 49 6.58 5.55 5.21
N ARG A 50 6.12 6.55 5.97
CA ARG A 50 6.80 7.85 6.09
C ARG A 50 8.16 7.74 6.75
N GLU A 51 8.29 6.89 7.78
CA GLU A 51 9.58 6.59 8.42
C GLU A 51 10.60 6.01 7.41
N ARG A 52 10.12 5.38 6.34
CA ARG A 52 10.93 4.82 5.24
C ARG A 52 11.07 5.75 4.04
N GLY A 53 10.67 7.01 4.18
CA GLY A 53 10.79 8.02 3.13
C GLY A 53 9.77 7.89 2.00
N ALA A 54 8.70 7.12 2.19
CA ALA A 54 7.61 6.98 1.22
C ALA A 54 6.44 7.92 1.55
N ARG A 55 5.72 8.35 0.51
CA ARG A 55 4.37 8.91 0.69
C ARG A 55 3.36 7.78 0.68
N TYR A 56 2.29 7.93 1.46
CA TYR A 56 1.28 6.87 1.63
C TYR A 56 -0.12 7.37 1.32
N LEU A 57 -0.87 6.57 0.56
CA LEU A 57 -2.30 6.72 0.34
C LEU A 57 -2.99 5.38 0.63
N ASP A 58 -4.02 5.42 1.47
CA ASP A 58 -4.91 4.29 1.71
C ASP A 58 -6.15 4.42 0.82
N GLY A 59 -6.66 3.30 0.29
CA GLY A 59 -7.85 3.29 -0.54
C GLY A 59 -8.63 1.98 -0.39
N GLY A 60 -9.95 2.09 -0.54
CA GLY A 60 -10.85 0.94 -0.65
C GLY A 60 -11.42 0.83 -2.05
N ILE A 61 -11.32 -0.34 -2.67
CA ILE A 61 -11.94 -0.61 -3.97
C ILE A 61 -13.41 -0.95 -3.75
N MET A 62 -14.31 -0.02 -4.06
CA MET A 62 -15.77 -0.22 -4.00
C MET A 62 -16.30 -0.81 -5.32
N ALA A 63 -15.64 -1.85 -5.81
CA ALA A 63 -15.88 -2.48 -7.09
C ALA A 63 -15.44 -3.94 -7.06
N VAL A 64 -15.98 -4.73 -7.98
CA VAL A 64 -15.47 -6.09 -8.27
C VAL A 64 -14.48 -6.05 -9.44
N PRO A 65 -13.58 -7.04 -9.59
CA PRO A 65 -12.52 -6.99 -10.61
C PRO A 65 -12.99 -6.69 -12.04
N PRO A 66 -14.12 -7.23 -12.55
CA PRO A 66 -14.60 -6.90 -13.90
C PRO A 66 -14.99 -5.44 -14.13
N MET A 67 -15.19 -4.65 -13.07
CA MET A 67 -15.51 -3.22 -13.17
C MET A 67 -14.26 -2.33 -13.28
N ILE A 68 -13.05 -2.89 -13.17
CA ILE A 68 -11.81 -2.10 -13.18
C ILE A 68 -11.32 -1.90 -14.61
N GLY A 69 -11.05 -0.64 -14.99
CA GLY A 69 -10.46 -0.29 -16.29
C GLY A 69 -11.44 -0.31 -17.47
N VAL A 70 -12.74 -0.38 -17.18
CA VAL A 70 -13.82 -0.15 -18.15
C VAL A 70 -14.08 1.34 -18.38
#